data_AF-A0A098G3C4-F1
#
_entry.id   AF-A0A098G3C4-F1
#
_cell.length_a   1.000
_cell.length_b   1.000
_cell.length_c   1.000
_cell.angle_alpha   90.00
_cell.angle_beta   90.00
_cell.angle_gamma   90.00
#
_symmetry.space_group_name_H-M   'P 1'
#
loop_
_entity.id
_entity.type
_entity.pdbx_description
1 polymer ?
#
loop_
_entity_poly.entity_id
_entity_poly.type
_entity_poly.pdbx_seq_one_letter_code
_entity_poly.pdbx_strand_id
1 'polypeptide(L)'
;MVNFLFDKSQNPHLSSQDLSSWFGLSQNTISAKSKSIRDLFKIRQTDPKWTLPSKIEDYPFVWMISVNGFIVDVQEASYEIQEQAYYQGIIPYIPKDKVIHKP
;
A
#
# COMPACT_ATOMS: atom_id res chain seq x y z
N MET A 1 4.31 6.26 -4.33
CA MET A 1 3.28 5.77 -5.28
C MET A 1 2.47 4.68 -4.58
N VAL A 2 1.19 4.50 -4.92
CA VAL A 2 0.29 3.56 -4.18
C VAL A 2 -0.38 2.54 -5.10
N ASN A 3 -0.83 2.96 -6.28
CA ASN A 3 -1.67 2.15 -7.17
C ASN A 3 -1.03 1.81 -8.52
N PHE A 4 0.28 2.04 -8.68
CA PHE A 4 1.09 1.64 -9.86
C PHE A 4 0.51 1.99 -11.24
N LEU A 5 -0.43 2.93 -11.32
CA LEU A 5 -1.16 3.23 -12.56
C LEU A 5 -0.21 3.60 -13.72
N PHE A 6 0.92 4.22 -13.41
CA PHE A 6 1.91 4.65 -14.42
C PHE A 6 2.95 3.57 -14.77
N ASP A 7 2.91 2.41 -14.12
CA ASP A 7 3.81 1.29 -14.39
C ASP A 7 3.25 0.43 -15.53
N LYS A 8 3.93 0.45 -16.69
CA LYS A 8 3.53 -0.30 -17.89
C LYS A 8 3.59 -1.81 -17.73
N SER A 9 4.28 -2.33 -16.71
CA SER A 9 4.29 -3.76 -16.39
C SER A 9 2.99 -4.24 -15.73
N GLN A 10 2.17 -3.31 -15.23
CA GLN A 10 0.92 -3.62 -14.53
C GLN A 10 -0.28 -3.58 -15.50
N ASN A 11 -1.34 -4.33 -15.16
CA ASN A 11 -2.62 -4.26 -15.85
C ASN A 11 -3.74 -4.05 -14.81
N PRO A 12 -4.52 -2.96 -14.87
CA PRO A 12 -4.45 -1.87 -15.85
C PRO A 12 -3.29 -0.90 -15.61
N HIS A 13 -2.86 -0.20 -16.65
CA HIS A 13 -1.95 0.95 -16.60
C HIS A 13 -2.42 2.09 -17.51
N LEU A 14 -1.98 3.31 -17.22
CA LEU A 14 -2.32 4.53 -17.95
C LEU A 14 -1.17 5.54 -17.81
N SER A 15 -0.85 6.30 -18.87
CA SER A 15 0.18 7.35 -18.76
C SER A 15 -0.35 8.60 -18.04
N SER A 16 0.55 9.43 -17.51
CA SER A 16 0.18 10.75 -16.93
C SER A 16 -0.48 11.66 -17.96
N GLN A 17 -0.03 11.57 -19.22
CA GLN A 17 -0.58 12.29 -20.37
C GLN A 17 -2.03 11.86 -20.64
N ASP A 18 -2.29 10.55 -20.73
CA ASP A 18 -3.64 10.05 -21.02
C ASP A 18 -4.60 10.37 -19.88
N LEU A 19 -4.14 10.25 -18.63
CA LEU A 19 -4.90 10.67 -17.46
C LEU A 19 -5.26 12.16 -17.53
N SER A 20 -4.30 13.01 -17.91
CA SER A 20 -4.49 14.46 -18.06
C SER A 20 -5.48 14.80 -19.16
N SER A 21 -5.35 14.17 -20.31
CA SER A 21 -6.27 14.30 -21.43
C SER A 21 -7.68 13.86 -21.06
N TRP A 22 -7.83 12.75 -20.30
CA TRP A 22 -9.13 12.24 -19.86
C TRP A 22 -9.87 13.23 -18.97
N PHE A 23 -9.16 13.91 -18.06
CA PHE A 23 -9.75 14.95 -17.21
C PHE A 23 -9.86 16.33 -17.89
N GLY A 24 -9.28 16.52 -19.07
CA GLY A 24 -9.20 17.83 -19.73
C GLY A 24 -8.38 18.86 -18.94
N LEU A 25 -7.40 18.41 -18.14
CA LEU A 25 -6.58 19.26 -17.27
C LEU A 25 -5.10 19.16 -17.61
N SER A 26 -4.31 20.16 -17.23
CA SER A 26 -2.84 20.07 -17.35
C SER A 26 -2.26 19.04 -16.37
N GLN A 27 -1.13 18.44 -16.74
CA GLN A 27 -0.39 17.53 -15.85
C GLN A 27 -0.02 18.19 -14.50
N ASN A 28 0.33 19.47 -14.53
CA ASN A 28 0.64 20.23 -13.31
C ASN A 28 -0.58 20.33 -12.39
N THR A 29 -1.76 20.60 -12.95
CA THR A 29 -3.02 20.63 -12.19
C THR A 29 -3.31 19.27 -11.55
N ILE A 30 -3.20 18.18 -12.31
CA ILE A 30 -3.43 16.83 -11.78
C ILE A 30 -2.42 16.48 -10.69
N SER A 31 -1.13 16.76 -10.91
CA SER A 31 -0.08 16.49 -9.93
C SER A 31 -0.30 17.27 -8.62
N ALA A 32 -0.67 18.55 -8.72
CA ALA A 32 -1.00 19.38 -7.57
C ALA A 32 -2.23 18.86 -6.79
N LYS A 33 -3.29 18.44 -7.49
CA LYS A 33 -4.46 17.83 -6.86
C LYS A 33 -4.13 16.48 -6.22
N SER A 34 -3.37 15.63 -6.89
CA SER A 34 -2.86 14.36 -6.34
C SER A 34 -2.07 14.59 -5.06
N LYS A 35 -1.19 15.60 -5.03
CA LYS A 35 -0.44 15.97 -3.82
C LYS A 35 -1.38 16.42 -2.70
N SER A 36 -2.35 17.28 -3.01
CA SER A 36 -3.33 17.77 -2.03
C SER A 36 -4.11 16.62 -1.37
N ILE A 37 -4.55 15.63 -2.17
CA ILE A 37 -5.23 14.43 -1.66
C ILE A 37 -4.29 13.61 -0.76
N ARG A 38 -3.06 13.36 -1.21
CA ARG A 38 -2.08 12.60 -0.43
C ARG A 38 -1.77 13.27 0.91
N ASP A 39 -1.58 14.59 0.91
CA ASP A 39 -1.29 15.36 2.12
C ASP A 39 -2.50 15.35 3.07
N LEU A 40 -3.72 15.55 2.54
CA LEU A 40 -4.97 15.55 3.33
C LEU A 40 -5.21 14.22 4.05
N PHE A 41 -5.03 13.09 3.33
CA PHE A 41 -5.26 11.76 3.87
C PHE A 41 -4.00 11.13 4.49
N LYS A 42 -2.89 11.89 4.56
CA LYS A 42 -1.57 11.44 5.04
C LYS A 42 -1.08 10.16 4.37
N ILE A 43 -1.40 10.01 3.08
CA ILE A 43 -1.08 8.84 2.27
C ILE A 43 0.42 8.78 2.05
N ARG A 44 1.04 7.71 2.52
CA ARG A 44 2.47 7.45 2.33
C ARG A 44 2.73 6.66 1.06
N GLN A 45 3.99 6.53 0.69
CA GLN A 45 4.35 5.54 -0.34
C GLN A 45 4.00 4.14 0.17
N THR A 46 3.44 3.30 -0.71
CA THR A 46 3.02 1.92 -0.37
C THR A 46 2.16 1.84 0.88
N ASP A 47 1.29 2.84 1.08
CA ASP A 47 0.38 2.88 2.22
C ASP A 47 -0.59 1.68 2.14
N PRO A 48 -0.57 0.76 3.13
CA PRO A 48 -1.34 -0.47 3.06
C PRO A 48 -2.84 -0.21 3.01
N LYS A 49 -3.32 0.92 3.54
CA LYS A 49 -4.74 1.28 3.52
C LYS A 49 -5.24 1.60 2.11
N TRP A 50 -4.38 2.16 1.27
CA TRP A 50 -4.73 2.64 -0.07
C TRP A 50 -4.17 1.75 -1.19
N THR A 51 -3.40 0.73 -0.84
CA THR A 51 -2.87 -0.27 -1.77
C THR A 51 -3.89 -1.39 -1.96
N LEU A 52 -4.00 -1.92 -3.19
CA LEU A 52 -4.90 -3.03 -3.48
C LEU A 52 -4.49 -4.26 -2.63
N PRO A 53 -5.40 -4.95 -1.93
CA PRO A 53 -5.05 -6.08 -1.06
C PRO A 53 -4.25 -7.19 -1.74
N SER A 54 -4.55 -7.49 -3.02
CA SER A 54 -3.80 -8.49 -3.79
C SER A 54 -2.37 -8.10 -4.10
N LYS A 55 -2.01 -6.82 -4.01
CA LYS A 55 -0.63 -6.34 -4.16
C LYS A 55 0.11 -6.30 -2.82
N ILE A 56 -0.60 -6.18 -1.70
CA ILE A 56 0.02 -6.12 -0.38
C ILE A 56 0.82 -7.39 -0.09
N GLU A 57 0.32 -8.56 -0.51
CA GLU A 57 1.01 -9.84 -0.35
C GLU A 57 2.37 -9.86 -1.08
N ASP A 58 2.47 -9.23 -2.25
CA ASP A 58 3.70 -9.17 -3.06
C ASP A 58 4.67 -8.05 -2.62
N TYR A 59 4.26 -7.14 -1.73
CA TYR A 59 5.10 -6.02 -1.28
C TYR A 59 5.81 -6.35 0.05
N PRO A 60 7.05 -6.89 0.03
CA PRO A 60 7.75 -7.32 1.25
C PRO A 60 7.93 -6.18 2.25
N PHE A 61 8.07 -4.93 1.80
CA PHE A 61 8.26 -3.78 2.68
C PHE A 61 7.05 -3.43 3.55
N VAL A 62 5.83 -3.82 3.17
CA VAL A 62 4.64 -3.57 4.00
C VAL A 62 4.66 -4.42 5.28
N TRP A 63 5.35 -5.56 5.23
CA TRP A 63 5.41 -6.54 6.31
C TRP A 63 6.64 -6.38 7.21
N MET A 64 7.57 -5.51 6.83
CA MET A 64 8.78 -5.22 7.61
C MET A 64 8.47 -4.22 8.73
N ILE A 65 8.47 -4.68 9.98
CA ILE A 65 8.21 -3.85 11.16
C ILE A 65 9.43 -3.80 12.07
N SER A 66 9.54 -2.74 12.88
CA SER A 66 10.56 -2.68 13.93
C SER A 66 9.99 -3.24 15.23
N VAL A 67 10.58 -4.32 15.74
CA VAL A 67 10.27 -4.92 17.05
C VAL A 67 11.53 -4.86 17.89
N ASN A 68 11.49 -4.12 19.00
CA ASN A 68 12.64 -3.93 19.89
C ASN A 68 13.92 -3.47 19.17
N GLY A 69 13.77 -2.64 18.13
CA GLY A 69 14.90 -2.13 17.33
C GLY A 69 15.38 -3.05 16.21
N PHE A 70 14.84 -4.26 16.08
CA PHE A 70 15.13 -5.17 14.98
C PHE A 70 14.07 -5.10 13.90
N ILE A 71 14.49 -5.09 12.63
CA ILE A 71 13.55 -5.20 11.51
C ILE A 71 13.21 -6.67 11.31
N VAL A 72 11.93 -7.00 11.41
CA VAL A 72 11.42 -8.36 11.24
C VAL A 72 10.30 -8.39 10.21
N ASP A 73 10.20 -9.50 9.47
CA ASP A 73 9.00 -9.78 8.68
C ASP A 73 7.89 -10.26 9.63
N VAL A 74 6.84 -9.46 9.76
CA VAL A 74 5.71 -9.74 10.65
C VAL A 74 4.92 -10.98 10.26
N GLN A 75 5.00 -11.42 8.99
CA GLN A 75 4.31 -12.63 8.52
C GLN A 75 4.87 -13.89 9.18
N GLU A 76 6.18 -13.90 9.44
CA GLU A 76 6.91 -14.98 10.09
C GLU A 76 6.93 -14.83 11.63
N ALA A 77 6.49 -13.69 12.16
CA ALA A 77 6.47 -13.41 13.59
C ALA A 77 5.42 -14.23 14.36
N SER A 78 5.47 -14.19 15.71
CA SER A 78 4.46 -14.84 16.56
C SER A 78 3.06 -14.23 16.36
N TYR A 79 2.01 -14.97 16.71
CA TYR A 79 0.63 -14.48 16.55
C TYR A 79 0.39 -13.21 17.37
N GLU A 80 0.94 -13.16 18.59
CA GLU A 80 0.83 -12.03 19.50
C GLU A 80 1.46 -10.77 18.89
N ILE A 81 2.61 -10.89 18.22
CA ILE A 81 3.24 -9.76 17.53
C ILE A 81 2.38 -9.27 16.36
N GLN A 82 1.79 -10.20 15.59
CA GLN A 82 0.88 -9.86 14.50
C GLN A 82 -0.38 -9.14 15.00
N GLU A 83 -0.98 -9.64 16.08
CA GLU A 83 -2.17 -9.05 16.70
C GLU A 83 -1.90 -7.63 17.22
N GLN A 84 -0.78 -7.44 17.93
CA GLN A 84 -0.38 -6.11 18.41
C GLN A 84 -0.12 -5.13 17.24
N ALA A 85 0.58 -5.57 16.20
CA ALA A 85 0.82 -4.76 15.01
C ALA A 85 -0.49 -4.39 14.30
N TYR A 86 -1.47 -5.30 14.28
CA TYR A 86 -2.80 -5.05 13.72
C TYR A 86 -3.58 -4.01 14.53
N TYR A 87 -3.63 -4.16 15.86
CA TYR A 87 -4.31 -3.18 16.73
C TYR A 87 -3.68 -1.79 16.70
N GLN A 88 -2.38 -1.71 16.44
CA GLN A 88 -1.67 -0.44 16.24
C GLN A 88 -1.85 0.14 14.82
N GLY A 89 -2.52 -0.58 13.92
CA GLY A 89 -2.74 -0.18 12.53
C GLY A 89 -1.47 -0.21 11.67
N ILE A 90 -0.44 -0.94 12.11
CA ILE A 90 0.84 -1.09 11.40
C ILE A 90 0.66 -2.04 10.21
N ILE A 91 -0.11 -3.12 10.40
CA ILE A 91 -0.45 -4.08 9.35
C ILE A 91 -1.97 -4.05 9.09
N PRO A 92 -2.40 -4.33 7.84
CA PRO A 92 -3.82 -4.20 7.46
C PRO A 92 -4.70 -5.36 7.95
N TYR A 93 -4.13 -6.51 8.28
CA TYR A 93 -4.80 -7.70 8.82
C TYR A 93 -3.76 -8.62 9.47
N ILE A 94 -4.20 -9.63 10.21
CA ILE A 94 -3.33 -10.66 10.82
C ILE A 94 -3.03 -11.75 9.76
N PRO A 95 -1.77 -11.90 9.29
CA PRO A 95 -1.44 -12.87 8.25
C PRO A 95 -1.82 -14.30 8.58
N LYS A 96 -1.64 -14.72 9.83
CA LYS A 96 -1.96 -16.09 10.27
C LYS A 96 -3.45 -16.43 10.23
N ASP A 97 -4.34 -15.45 10.32
CA ASP A 97 -5.79 -15.69 10.17
C ASP A 97 -6.13 -16.16 8.74
N LYS A 98 -5.37 -15.73 7.72
CA LYS A 98 -5.55 -16.21 6.34
C LYS A 98 -5.05 -17.64 6.13
N VAL A 99 -4.03 -18.07 6.88
CA VAL A 99 -3.44 -19.42 6.72
C VAL A 99 -4.38 -20.51 7.22
N ILE A 100 -5.25 -20.19 8.19
CA ILE A 100 -6.21 -21.13 8.78
C ILE A 100 -7.35 -21.47 7.79
N HIS A 101 -7.55 -20.65 6.75
CA HIS A 101 -8.48 -20.92 5.65
C HIS A 101 -7.75 -21.05 4.30
N LYS A 102 -7.11 -22.19 4.11
CA LYS A 102 -6.91 -22.77 2.76
C LYS A 102 -7.86 -23.95 2.61
N PRO A 103 -8.69 -24.04 1.54
CA PRO A 103 -9.44 -25.26 1.23
C PRO A 103 -8.50 -26.44 0.94
#